data_AF-A0A7X9XIK8-F1
#
_entry.id   AF-A0A7X9XIK8-F1
#
_cell.length_a   1.000
_cell.length_b   1.000
_cell.length_c   1.000
_cell.angle_alpha   90.00
_cell.angle_beta   90.00
_cell.angle_gamma   90.00
#
_symmetry.space_group_name_H-M   'P 1'
#
loop_
_entity.id
_entity.type
_entity.pdbx_description
1 polymer ?
#
loop_
_entity_poly.entity_id
_entity_poly.type
_entity_poly.pdbx_seq_one_letter_code
_entity_poly.pdbx_strand_id
1 'polypeptide(L)'
;MKNTLLHYVFILMFTLLFPQVDCSAGISEVGPVKPLVNKDENLMELTFREIIEKYYSDKFYLGIANHAKSLGQLSTEIADREFNYITPSNDFKQSYIHPTFTSWRWDNPDAYLLHAKEKGQLLRIHGPISPQCSKWVKEDKRTSKELVKMLEEYMTQLCVRYGNQPNVRWMDVVNETIAKENVNDPVFGPQKRGEWFAARQGTDKWENPWTIIGYDETSDIRTPLYIDMAFALSNKYAPGVKQIINQHGNFEEVVWEQMKKLVKYLRGKGRRVDGIGWQAHIDTGWEKTEGNVKRLDDFITWCHANNLEFHITEMNVWIKDQETTSEAQQAETFATVIETVLKHYKQGKVGVNFWNVRDEDTANSAWNGCIWRNDGTPRPAYNRIKEVLIRYIEKK
;
A
#
# COMPACT_ATOMS: atom_id res chain seq x y z
N MET A 1 -88.61 0.76 15.10
CA MET A 1 -88.62 1.52 16.37
C MET A 1 -87.24 2.16 16.52
N LYS A 2 -86.99 3.37 16.00
CA LYS A 2 -87.21 4.71 16.60
C LYS A 2 -86.53 4.93 17.97
N ASN A 3 -85.38 5.62 17.97
CA ASN A 3 -85.12 6.96 18.56
C ASN A 3 -83.59 7.22 18.59
N THR A 4 -82.98 8.14 17.82
CA THR A 4 -82.71 9.59 18.08
C THR A 4 -82.23 9.91 19.51
N LEU A 5 -81.14 10.65 19.80
CA LEU A 5 -80.63 11.90 19.21
C LEU A 5 -79.16 12.22 19.69
N LEU A 6 -78.38 12.90 18.82
CA LEU A 6 -77.20 13.80 18.96
C LEU A 6 -76.45 13.98 20.32
N HIS A 7 -75.12 14.21 20.27
CA HIS A 7 -74.41 15.43 20.78
C HIS A 7 -72.90 15.46 20.35
N TYR A 8 -72.41 16.68 20.12
CA TYR A 8 -71.09 17.10 19.60
C TYR A 8 -69.92 16.95 20.59
N VAL A 9 -68.69 16.68 20.10
CA VAL A 9 -67.43 17.11 20.76
C VAL A 9 -66.35 17.48 19.73
N PHE A 10 -65.69 18.60 20.04
CA PHE A 10 -64.65 19.37 19.33
C PHE A 10 -63.35 18.62 19.00
N ILE A 11 -62.71 18.98 17.87
CA ILE A 11 -61.26 18.85 17.67
C ILE A 11 -60.71 20.26 17.39
N LEU A 12 -59.95 20.81 18.35
CA LEU A 12 -59.12 22.00 18.17
C LEU A 12 -57.83 21.60 17.44
N MET A 13 -57.61 22.11 16.22
CA MET A 13 -56.31 22.14 15.58
C MET A 13 -55.67 23.50 15.83
N PHE A 14 -54.56 23.53 16.58
CA PHE A 14 -53.74 24.72 16.76
C PHE A 14 -52.86 24.93 15.52
N THR A 15 -53.05 26.06 14.86
CA THR A 15 -52.15 26.65 13.88
C THR A 15 -50.89 27.18 14.57
N LEU A 16 -49.71 26.71 14.16
CA LEU A 16 -48.44 27.42 14.34
C LEU A 16 -47.95 27.90 12.98
N LEU A 17 -48.01 29.21 12.78
CA LEU A 17 -47.34 29.93 11.71
C LEU A 17 -45.83 29.80 11.89
N PHE A 18 -45.11 29.38 10.85
CA PHE A 18 -43.69 29.69 10.67
C PHE A 18 -43.55 30.71 9.52
N PRO A 19 -42.80 31.80 9.72
CA PRO A 19 -42.65 32.84 8.72
C PRO A 19 -41.76 32.37 7.57
N GLN A 20 -42.20 32.64 6.34
CA GLN A 20 -41.33 32.61 5.16
C GLN A 20 -40.26 33.69 5.31
N VAL A 21 -39.00 33.28 5.29
CA VAL A 21 -37.88 34.16 4.98
C VAL A 21 -37.30 33.66 3.67
N ASP A 22 -37.56 34.44 2.62
CA ASP A 22 -36.80 34.38 1.38
C ASP A 22 -35.33 34.74 1.69
N CYS A 23 -34.43 33.83 1.36
CA CYS A 23 -33.03 34.14 1.18
C CYS A 23 -32.55 33.40 -0.07
N SER A 24 -32.78 34.05 -1.21
CA SER A 24 -32.00 33.82 -2.42
C SER A 24 -30.56 34.24 -2.16
N ALA A 25 -29.70 33.29 -1.79
CA ALA A 25 -28.26 33.44 -1.86
C ALA A 25 -27.71 32.13 -2.44
N GLY A 26 -27.05 32.25 -3.59
CA GLY A 26 -26.73 31.16 -4.51
C GLY A 26 -25.99 30.00 -3.87
N ILE A 27 -26.55 28.81 -4.02
CA ILE A 27 -25.79 27.57 -3.99
C ILE A 27 -25.25 27.40 -5.41
N SER A 28 -23.99 27.80 -5.62
CA SER A 28 -23.30 27.41 -6.84
C SER A 28 -23.14 25.89 -6.81
N GLU A 29 -23.82 25.20 -7.72
CA GLU A 29 -23.46 23.84 -8.09
C GLU A 29 -21.97 23.83 -8.44
N VAL A 30 -21.16 23.10 -7.66
CA VAL A 30 -19.77 22.84 -8.03
C VAL A 30 -19.83 21.83 -9.17
N GLY A 31 -19.98 22.35 -10.39
CA GLY A 31 -19.73 21.59 -11.61
C GLY A 31 -18.30 21.04 -11.60
N PRO A 32 -17.96 20.09 -12.50
CA PRO A 32 -16.62 19.52 -12.55
C PRO A 32 -15.62 20.67 -12.71
N VAL A 33 -14.77 20.85 -11.70
CA VAL A 33 -13.64 21.77 -11.76
C VAL A 33 -12.75 21.26 -12.88
N LYS A 34 -12.89 21.84 -14.07
CA LYS A 34 -11.87 21.69 -15.11
C LYS A 34 -10.59 22.24 -14.48
N PRO A 35 -9.50 21.46 -14.40
CA PRO A 35 -8.22 22.04 -13.99
C PRO A 35 -7.89 23.07 -15.06
N LEU A 36 -8.04 24.35 -14.70
CA LEU A 36 -7.48 25.45 -15.43
C LEU A 36 -5.97 25.26 -15.29
N VAL A 37 -5.35 24.59 -16.26
CA VAL A 37 -3.91 24.71 -16.45
C VAL A 37 -3.68 26.19 -16.69
N ASN A 38 -3.19 26.89 -15.68
CA ASN A 38 -2.82 28.28 -15.84
C ASN A 38 -1.66 28.28 -16.85
N LYS A 39 -1.87 28.88 -18.03
CA LYS A 39 -0.90 28.80 -19.13
C LYS A 39 0.47 29.41 -18.77
N ASP A 40 0.54 30.15 -17.67
CA ASP A 40 1.74 30.79 -17.16
C ASP A 40 2.42 30.01 -16.00
N GLU A 41 1.85 28.91 -15.51
CA GLU A 41 2.46 28.11 -14.43
C GLU A 41 3.50 27.15 -15.02
N ASN A 42 4.77 27.35 -14.66
CA ASN A 42 5.83 26.39 -14.96
C ASN A 42 5.64 25.14 -14.11
N LEU A 43 4.94 24.13 -14.63
CA LEU A 43 4.63 22.89 -13.90
C LEU A 43 5.88 22.15 -13.41
N MET A 44 7.04 22.36 -14.05
CA MET A 44 8.32 21.79 -13.62
C MET A 44 8.88 22.43 -12.34
N GLU A 45 8.32 23.52 -11.83
CA GLU A 45 8.68 24.10 -10.53
C GLU A 45 7.89 23.49 -9.37
N LEU A 46 6.71 22.91 -9.63
CA LEU A 46 5.86 22.30 -8.62
C LEU A 46 6.48 21.05 -8.00
N THR A 47 6.29 20.82 -6.70
CA THR A 47 6.69 19.56 -6.06
C THR A 47 5.90 18.37 -6.62
N PHE A 48 6.37 17.15 -6.36
CA PHE A 48 5.58 15.95 -6.67
C PHE A 48 4.17 16.03 -6.07
N ARG A 49 4.08 16.41 -4.79
CA ARG A 49 2.83 16.56 -4.05
C ARG A 49 1.88 17.53 -4.74
N GLU A 50 2.36 18.71 -5.10
CA GLU A 50 1.55 19.74 -5.77
C GLU A 50 1.02 19.26 -7.12
N ILE A 51 1.85 18.56 -7.91
CA ILE A 51 1.43 17.97 -9.19
C ILE A 51 0.31 16.94 -8.96
N ILE A 52 0.47 16.04 -7.98
CA ILE A 52 -0.51 14.99 -7.71
C ILE A 52 -1.84 15.58 -7.20
N GLU A 53 -1.78 16.47 -6.22
CA GLU A 53 -2.97 17.08 -5.62
C GLU A 53 -3.78 17.91 -6.63
N LYS A 54 -3.09 18.70 -7.48
CA LYS A 54 -3.76 19.56 -8.47
C LYS A 54 -4.38 18.77 -9.63
N TYR A 55 -3.75 17.69 -10.09
CA TYR A 55 -4.07 17.11 -11.40
C TYR A 55 -4.48 15.64 -11.40
N TYR A 56 -4.25 14.91 -10.32
CA TYR A 56 -4.46 13.46 -10.25
C TYR A 56 -5.41 12.99 -9.14
N SER A 57 -5.94 13.93 -8.35
CA SER A 57 -6.68 13.70 -7.10
C SER A 57 -7.62 12.48 -7.15
N ASP A 58 -7.42 11.57 -6.19
CA ASP A 58 -8.12 10.30 -5.96
C ASP A 58 -7.87 9.13 -6.92
N LYS A 59 -7.13 9.35 -8.01
CA LYS A 59 -6.88 8.34 -9.06
C LYS A 59 -5.45 7.81 -9.06
N PHE A 60 -4.48 8.68 -8.85
CA PHE A 60 -3.07 8.32 -8.74
C PHE A 60 -2.50 8.85 -7.43
N TYR A 61 -1.75 7.99 -6.74
CA TYR A 61 -1.09 8.31 -5.47
C TYR A 61 0.42 8.17 -5.64
N LEU A 62 1.16 9.14 -5.10
CA LEU A 62 2.62 9.10 -5.08
C LEU A 62 3.08 9.24 -3.64
N GLY A 63 3.77 8.22 -3.15
CA GLY A 63 4.20 8.11 -1.77
C GLY A 63 5.68 7.80 -1.62
N ILE A 64 6.12 7.79 -0.37
CA ILE A 64 7.50 7.50 0.02
C ILE A 64 7.51 6.72 1.34
N ALA A 65 8.49 5.85 1.51
CA ALA A 65 8.74 5.21 2.79
C ALA A 65 9.75 6.01 3.63
N ASN A 66 9.43 6.18 4.90
CA ASN A 66 10.25 6.91 5.87
C ASN A 66 10.03 6.31 7.27
N HIS A 67 10.67 6.83 8.31
CA HIS A 67 10.66 6.22 9.64
C HIS A 67 10.36 7.21 10.75
N ALA A 68 9.75 6.73 11.83
CA ALA A 68 9.55 7.54 13.04
C ALA A 68 10.86 8.06 13.65
N LYS A 69 11.92 7.26 13.61
CA LYS A 69 13.25 7.70 14.06
C LYS A 69 13.85 8.84 13.22
N SER A 70 13.31 9.12 12.03
CA SER A 70 13.79 10.16 11.13
C SER A 70 13.02 11.48 11.28
N LEU A 71 11.97 11.53 12.11
CA LEU A 71 11.22 12.75 12.36
C LEU A 71 12.16 13.89 12.79
N GLY A 72 11.99 15.06 12.17
CA GLY A 72 12.86 16.23 12.38
C GLY A 72 14.20 16.18 11.63
N GLN A 73 14.43 15.19 10.75
CA GLN A 73 15.62 15.13 9.90
C GLN A 73 15.27 15.46 8.44
N LEU A 74 16.30 15.78 7.64
CA LEU A 74 16.19 16.11 6.22
C LEU A 74 15.37 15.09 5.41
N SER A 75 15.50 13.79 5.73
CA SER A 75 14.72 12.73 5.10
C SER A 75 13.20 12.96 5.26
N THR A 76 12.74 13.28 6.48
CA THR A 76 11.34 13.58 6.75
C THR A 76 10.92 14.93 6.16
N GLU A 77 11.79 15.94 6.14
CA GLU A 77 11.49 17.24 5.51
C GLU A 77 11.20 17.10 4.01
N ILE A 78 12.00 16.30 3.30
CA ILE A 78 11.77 15.97 1.89
C ILE A 78 10.46 15.16 1.74
N ALA A 79 10.24 14.17 2.61
CA ALA A 79 9.02 13.35 2.56
C ALA A 79 7.74 14.19 2.73
N ASP A 80 7.73 15.11 3.70
CA ASP A 80 6.63 16.03 3.99
C ASP A 80 6.32 16.97 2.81
N ARG A 81 7.39 17.48 2.16
CA ARG A 81 7.31 18.42 1.04
C ARG A 81 6.78 17.76 -0.24
N GLU A 82 7.25 16.56 -0.53
CA GLU A 82 7.11 15.96 -1.87
C GLU A 82 5.97 14.94 -1.98
N PHE A 83 5.42 14.42 -0.89
CA PHE A 83 4.47 13.30 -0.96
C PHE A 83 3.20 13.53 -0.13
N ASN A 84 2.07 13.02 -0.66
CA ASN A 84 0.76 13.08 0.00
C ASN A 84 0.38 11.78 0.74
N TYR A 85 1.27 10.79 0.71
CA TYR A 85 1.08 9.49 1.33
C TYR A 85 2.43 8.92 1.78
N ILE A 86 2.48 8.39 3.01
CA ILE A 86 3.69 7.81 3.59
C ILE A 86 3.49 6.35 4.03
N THR A 87 4.55 5.56 3.86
CA THR A 87 4.66 4.20 4.42
C THR A 87 5.73 4.17 5.52
N PRO A 88 5.38 3.97 6.80
CA PRO A 88 6.40 3.89 7.85
C PRO A 88 7.16 2.57 7.72
N SER A 89 8.40 2.61 7.21
CA SER A 89 8.99 1.47 6.50
C SER A 89 9.16 0.23 7.37
N ASN A 90 9.49 0.39 8.66
CA ASN A 90 9.61 -0.71 9.62
C ASN A 90 8.68 -0.57 10.84
N ASP A 91 8.14 0.63 11.09
CA ASP A 91 7.48 0.95 12.35
C ASP A 91 6.17 0.17 12.56
N PHE A 92 5.62 -0.44 11.49
CA PHE A 92 4.45 -1.32 11.53
C PHE A 92 4.74 -2.82 11.41
N LYS A 93 6.02 -3.21 11.32
CA LYS A 93 6.39 -4.63 11.25
C LYS A 93 6.23 -5.29 12.61
N GLN A 94 5.81 -6.56 12.62
CA GLN A 94 5.62 -7.30 13.87
C GLN A 94 6.89 -7.34 14.73
N SER A 95 8.07 -7.48 14.10
CA SER A 95 9.36 -7.45 14.80
C SER A 95 9.67 -6.14 15.54
N TYR A 96 9.03 -5.03 15.15
CA TYR A 96 9.19 -3.72 15.78
C TYR A 96 8.09 -3.46 16.81
N ILE A 97 6.84 -3.72 16.45
CA ILE A 97 5.67 -3.50 17.32
C ILE A 97 5.58 -4.55 18.42
N HIS A 98 5.89 -5.81 18.13
CA HIS A 98 5.73 -6.95 19.04
C HIS A 98 7.02 -7.79 19.09
N PRO A 99 8.15 -7.19 19.55
CA PRO A 99 9.49 -7.75 19.45
C PRO A 99 9.73 -8.96 20.36
N THR A 100 8.92 -9.13 21.40
CA THR A 100 8.90 -10.31 22.28
C THR A 100 7.45 -10.72 22.51
N PHE A 101 7.22 -11.95 22.96
CA PHE A 101 5.88 -12.49 23.16
C PHE A 101 4.99 -11.68 24.11
N THR A 102 5.57 -10.91 25.04
CA THR A 102 4.83 -10.14 26.05
C THR A 102 4.93 -8.63 25.89
N SER A 103 5.67 -8.13 24.90
CA SER A 103 5.97 -6.70 24.77
C SER A 103 5.34 -6.08 23.54
N TRP A 104 4.70 -4.93 23.72
CA TRP A 104 4.17 -4.10 22.65
C TRP A 104 4.87 -2.73 22.64
N ARG A 105 5.20 -2.22 21.44
CA ARG A 105 5.85 -0.94 21.20
C ARG A 105 5.01 -0.13 20.22
N TRP A 106 4.20 0.79 20.73
CA TRP A 106 3.29 1.60 19.92
C TRP A 106 3.80 3.01 19.65
N ASP A 107 4.77 3.49 20.42
CA ASP A 107 5.22 4.88 20.40
C ASP A 107 5.62 5.37 18.99
N ASN A 108 6.46 4.60 18.28
CA ASN A 108 6.91 4.96 16.93
C ASN A 108 5.76 4.99 15.91
N PRO A 109 4.97 3.91 15.71
CA PRO A 109 3.87 3.95 14.76
C PRO A 109 2.78 4.96 15.13
N ASP A 110 2.50 5.20 16.41
CA ASP A 110 1.58 6.26 16.86
C ASP A 110 2.12 7.66 16.53
N ALA A 111 3.38 7.94 16.87
CA ALA A 111 4.00 9.22 16.58
C ALA A 111 3.99 9.52 15.08
N TYR A 112 4.26 8.51 14.25
CA TYR A 112 4.25 8.69 12.81
C TYR A 112 2.84 8.85 12.22
N LEU A 113 1.86 8.13 12.76
CA LEU A 113 0.45 8.32 12.39
C LEU A 113 0.00 9.76 12.64
N LEU A 114 0.37 10.32 13.81
CA LEU A 114 0.06 11.69 14.19
C LEU A 114 0.76 12.69 13.27
N HIS A 115 2.07 12.54 13.05
CA HIS A 115 2.83 13.40 12.13
C HIS A 115 2.23 13.38 10.72
N ALA A 116 1.95 12.20 10.16
CA ALA A 116 1.33 12.09 8.84
C ALA A 116 -0.03 12.80 8.79
N LYS A 117 -0.83 12.69 9.86
CA LYS A 117 -2.12 13.40 9.97
C LYS A 117 -1.93 14.92 9.97
N GLU A 118 -0.97 15.43 10.74
CA GLU A 118 -0.65 16.87 10.81
C GLU A 118 -0.17 17.42 9.46
N LYS A 119 0.55 16.61 8.68
CA LYS A 119 1.01 16.96 7.32
C LYS A 119 -0.05 16.75 6.23
N GLY A 120 -1.25 16.29 6.58
CA GLY A 120 -2.32 15.99 5.64
C GLY A 120 -2.00 14.81 4.72
N GLN A 121 -1.16 13.89 5.16
CA GLN A 121 -0.74 12.71 4.41
C GLN A 121 -1.58 11.49 4.77
N LEU A 122 -1.90 10.68 3.76
CA LEU A 122 -2.41 9.34 3.96
C LEU A 122 -1.30 8.41 4.49
N LEU A 123 -1.69 7.31 5.12
CA LEU A 123 -0.77 6.33 5.69
C LEU A 123 -1.11 4.92 5.19
N ARG A 124 -0.07 4.15 4.87
CA ARG A 124 -0.13 2.71 4.64
C ARG A 124 0.56 1.97 5.76
N ILE A 125 -0.15 0.99 6.30
CA ILE A 125 0.40 0.05 7.27
C ILE A 125 1.13 -1.06 6.51
N HIS A 126 2.42 -1.20 6.81
CA HIS A 126 3.30 -2.17 6.16
C HIS A 126 4.17 -2.90 7.21
N GLY A 127 4.28 -4.23 7.27
CA GLY A 127 3.53 -5.31 6.60
C GLY A 127 3.17 -6.35 7.67
N PRO A 128 1.92 -6.42 8.15
CA PRO A 128 1.58 -7.04 9.44
C PRO A 128 1.93 -8.52 9.55
N ILE A 129 1.50 -9.36 8.59
CA ILE A 129 1.87 -10.78 8.56
C ILE A 129 2.83 -11.03 7.40
N SER A 130 4.06 -11.38 7.73
CA SER A 130 5.15 -11.47 6.76
C SER A 130 6.27 -12.39 7.24
N PRO A 131 7.22 -12.74 6.35
CA PRO A 131 8.50 -13.34 6.74
C PRO A 131 9.34 -12.48 7.69
N GLN A 132 9.07 -11.17 7.75
CA GLN A 132 9.74 -10.20 8.63
C GLN A 132 9.12 -10.19 10.05
N CYS A 133 8.55 -11.32 10.45
CA CYS A 133 8.00 -11.56 11.77
C CYS A 133 9.06 -11.51 12.88
N SER A 134 8.60 -11.36 14.12
CA SER A 134 9.50 -11.24 15.27
C SER A 134 10.39 -12.47 15.39
N LYS A 135 11.66 -12.27 15.79
CA LYS A 135 12.65 -13.34 15.91
C LYS A 135 12.15 -14.51 16.75
N TRP A 136 11.43 -14.23 17.82
CA TRP A 136 10.88 -15.28 18.67
C TRP A 136 9.84 -16.14 17.97
N VAL A 137 9.07 -15.64 16.99
CA VAL A 137 8.11 -16.43 16.19
C VAL A 137 8.84 -17.47 15.34
N LYS A 138 10.04 -17.11 14.88
CA LYS A 138 10.93 -17.94 14.07
C LYS A 138 11.66 -19.01 14.88
N GLU A 139 12.07 -18.67 16.10
CA GLU A 139 12.72 -19.61 17.03
C GLU A 139 11.72 -20.51 17.76
N ASP A 140 10.44 -20.17 17.70
CA ASP A 140 9.43 -20.86 18.49
C ASP A 140 9.16 -22.27 17.97
N LYS A 141 9.20 -23.25 18.88
CA LYS A 141 8.75 -24.62 18.61
C LYS A 141 7.24 -24.78 18.84
N ARG A 142 6.50 -23.66 18.92
CA ARG A 142 5.05 -23.60 19.07
C ARG A 142 4.34 -24.51 18.08
N THR A 143 3.27 -25.11 18.58
CA THR A 143 2.31 -25.84 17.79
C THR A 143 1.54 -24.91 16.85
N SER A 144 0.96 -25.47 15.79
CA SER A 144 0.05 -24.74 14.89
C SER A 144 -1.05 -23.99 15.66
N LYS A 145 -1.61 -24.59 16.72
CA LYS A 145 -2.64 -23.98 17.57
C LYS A 145 -2.15 -22.74 18.33
N GLU A 146 -0.89 -22.71 18.74
CA GLU A 146 -0.32 -21.55 19.44
C GLU A 146 0.05 -20.42 18.47
N LEU A 147 0.51 -20.76 17.26
CA LEU A 147 0.71 -19.78 16.19
C LEU A 147 -0.60 -19.13 15.75
N VAL A 148 -1.70 -19.89 15.69
CA VAL A 148 -3.06 -19.37 15.44
C VAL A 148 -3.44 -18.29 16.44
N LYS A 149 -3.34 -18.59 17.74
CA LYS A 149 -3.68 -17.62 18.81
C LYS A 149 -2.87 -16.33 18.71
N MET A 150 -1.58 -16.47 18.40
CA MET A 150 -0.70 -15.33 18.26
C MET A 150 -1.05 -14.48 17.03
N LEU A 151 -1.37 -15.09 15.88
CA LEU A 151 -1.82 -14.36 14.71
C LEU A 151 -3.11 -13.59 15.03
N GLU A 152 -4.06 -14.25 15.69
CA GLU A 152 -5.33 -13.66 16.11
C GLU A 152 -5.12 -12.46 17.04
N GLU A 153 -4.30 -12.62 18.07
CA GLU A 153 -3.96 -11.53 19.00
C GLU A 153 -3.31 -10.37 18.24
N TYR A 154 -2.26 -10.65 17.47
CA TYR A 154 -1.49 -9.61 16.81
C TYR A 154 -2.32 -8.80 15.82
N MET A 155 -3.03 -9.48 14.92
CA MET A 155 -3.86 -8.83 13.92
C MET A 155 -5.04 -8.08 14.55
N THR A 156 -5.65 -8.63 15.61
CA THR A 156 -6.76 -7.96 16.29
C THR A 156 -6.28 -6.66 16.94
N GLN A 157 -5.19 -6.69 17.70
CA GLN A 157 -4.66 -5.49 18.37
C GLN A 157 -4.28 -4.40 17.35
N LEU A 158 -3.59 -4.78 16.28
CA LEU A 158 -3.20 -3.85 15.22
C LEU A 158 -4.42 -3.24 14.51
N CYS A 159 -5.37 -4.08 14.09
CA CYS A 159 -6.54 -3.63 13.34
C CYS A 159 -7.46 -2.77 14.20
N VAL A 160 -7.67 -3.11 15.47
CA VAL A 160 -8.49 -2.30 16.38
C VAL A 160 -7.85 -0.93 16.61
N ARG A 161 -6.52 -0.86 16.77
CA ARG A 161 -5.81 0.40 17.02
C ARG A 161 -5.84 1.34 15.81
N TYR A 162 -5.60 0.81 14.61
CA TYR A 162 -5.37 1.63 13.41
C TYR A 162 -6.47 1.58 12.35
N GLY A 163 -7.36 0.60 12.40
CA GLY A 163 -8.35 0.31 11.35
C GLY A 163 -9.46 1.36 11.17
N ASN A 164 -9.58 2.31 12.10
CA ASN A 164 -10.55 3.40 12.07
C ASN A 164 -9.89 4.79 12.06
N GLN A 165 -8.57 4.87 11.86
CA GLN A 165 -7.87 6.15 11.81
C GLN A 165 -8.13 6.84 10.47
N PRO A 166 -8.47 8.15 10.45
CA PRO A 166 -8.99 8.82 9.27
C PRO A 166 -7.97 8.94 8.13
N ASN A 167 -6.67 8.96 8.46
CA ASN A 167 -5.59 9.01 7.49
C ASN A 167 -4.99 7.63 7.16
N VAL A 168 -5.43 6.53 7.80
CA VAL A 168 -4.98 5.18 7.42
C VAL A 168 -5.83 4.70 6.24
N ARG A 169 -5.18 4.55 5.09
CA ARG A 169 -5.88 4.23 3.85
C ARG A 169 -5.69 2.78 3.42
N TRP A 170 -4.48 2.24 3.57
CA TRP A 170 -4.11 0.90 3.12
C TRP A 170 -3.43 0.09 4.21
N MET A 171 -3.56 -1.23 4.14
CA MET A 171 -2.82 -2.18 4.95
C MET A 171 -2.36 -3.33 4.06
N ASP A 172 -1.05 -3.59 4.06
CA ASP A 172 -0.46 -4.76 3.41
C ASP A 172 -0.68 -6.01 4.27
N VAL A 173 -1.92 -6.49 4.34
CA VAL A 173 -2.40 -7.53 5.26
C VAL A 173 -1.44 -8.73 5.34
N VAL A 174 -0.98 -9.19 4.18
CA VAL A 174 0.12 -10.15 4.06
C VAL A 174 1.19 -9.63 3.11
N ASN A 175 2.45 -9.95 3.41
CA ASN A 175 3.61 -9.56 2.60
C ASN A 175 4.47 -10.78 2.26
N GLU A 176 4.93 -10.87 1.00
CA GLU A 176 5.91 -11.87 0.51
C GLU A 176 5.49 -13.33 0.76
N THR A 177 4.27 -13.67 0.35
CA THR A 177 3.68 -15.00 0.59
C THR A 177 4.04 -16.03 -0.48
N ILE A 178 4.58 -15.59 -1.62
CA ILE A 178 4.96 -16.43 -2.76
C ILE A 178 6.47 -16.36 -2.97
N ALA A 179 7.10 -17.51 -3.20
CA ALA A 179 8.54 -17.60 -3.44
C ALA A 179 8.92 -16.92 -4.76
N LYS A 180 9.83 -15.94 -4.70
CA LYS A 180 10.32 -15.21 -5.87
C LYS A 180 11.47 -15.91 -6.61
N GLU A 181 12.07 -16.92 -5.99
CA GLU A 181 13.25 -17.62 -6.49
C GLU A 181 13.22 -19.10 -6.10
N ASN A 182 14.05 -19.91 -6.77
CA ASN A 182 14.25 -21.30 -6.39
C ASN A 182 15.26 -21.35 -5.23
N VAL A 183 14.92 -22.05 -4.16
CA VAL A 183 15.81 -22.25 -2.99
C VAL A 183 15.82 -23.72 -2.61
N ASN A 184 16.98 -24.22 -2.21
CA ASN A 184 17.09 -25.56 -1.62
C ASN A 184 17.42 -25.41 -0.13
N ASP A 185 16.44 -25.68 0.73
CA ASP A 185 16.64 -25.66 2.17
C ASP A 185 17.11 -27.04 2.66
N PRO A 186 18.15 -27.12 3.51
CA PRO A 186 18.67 -28.40 3.99
C PRO A 186 17.70 -29.20 4.89
N VAL A 187 16.70 -28.55 5.50
CA VAL A 187 15.71 -29.18 6.38
C VAL A 187 14.37 -29.37 5.67
N PHE A 188 13.92 -28.34 4.95
CA PHE A 188 12.60 -28.31 4.33
C PHE A 188 12.60 -28.73 2.86
N GLY A 189 13.78 -28.92 2.26
CA GLY A 189 13.94 -29.36 0.88
C GLY A 189 13.82 -28.23 -0.16
N PRO A 190 13.65 -28.59 -1.45
CA PRO A 190 13.57 -27.61 -2.52
C PRO A 190 12.22 -26.89 -2.54
N GLN A 191 12.27 -25.57 -2.69
CA GLN A 191 11.16 -24.68 -2.98
C GLN A 191 11.39 -24.02 -4.34
N LYS A 192 10.38 -24.09 -5.22
CA LYS A 192 10.44 -23.46 -6.54
C LYS A 192 9.79 -22.08 -6.52
N ARG A 193 10.28 -21.20 -7.37
CA ARG A 193 9.64 -19.91 -7.66
C ARG A 193 8.19 -20.11 -8.06
N GLY A 194 7.29 -19.32 -7.47
CA GLY A 194 5.84 -19.43 -7.66
C GLY A 194 5.12 -20.34 -6.66
N GLU A 195 5.85 -21.15 -5.89
CA GLU A 195 5.28 -21.88 -4.75
C GLU A 195 5.07 -20.94 -3.54
N TRP A 196 4.33 -21.40 -2.53
CA TRP A 196 4.18 -20.64 -1.30
C TRP A 196 5.51 -20.47 -0.59
N PHE A 197 5.79 -19.24 -0.16
CA PHE A 197 6.97 -18.93 0.61
C PHE A 197 6.84 -19.52 2.00
N ALA A 198 7.52 -20.62 2.23
CA ALA A 198 7.44 -21.46 3.42
C ALA A 198 8.56 -21.20 4.45
N ALA A 199 8.47 -21.92 5.57
CA ALA A 199 9.50 -21.98 6.60
C ALA A 199 10.85 -22.48 6.05
N ARG A 200 11.94 -22.08 6.71
CA ARG A 200 13.33 -22.41 6.34
C ARG A 200 14.14 -22.77 7.58
N GLN A 201 15.33 -23.31 7.43
CA GLN A 201 16.20 -23.56 8.57
C GLN A 201 16.85 -22.25 9.05
N GLY A 202 16.41 -21.76 10.22
CA GLY A 202 17.08 -20.73 11.00
C GLY A 202 16.59 -19.30 10.78
N THR A 203 16.89 -18.42 11.73
CA THR A 203 16.26 -17.09 11.85
C THR A 203 16.69 -16.04 10.83
N ASP A 204 17.80 -16.30 10.13
CA ASP A 204 18.49 -15.31 9.30
C ASP A 204 18.30 -15.59 7.80
N LYS A 205 17.52 -16.62 7.45
CA LYS A 205 17.31 -17.07 6.07
C LYS A 205 16.04 -16.53 5.41
N TRP A 206 15.47 -15.46 5.98
CA TRP A 206 14.21 -14.87 5.56
C TRP A 206 13.12 -15.94 5.46
N GLU A 207 12.63 -16.42 6.59
CA GLU A 207 11.73 -17.56 6.65
C GLU A 207 10.29 -17.14 6.94
N ASN A 208 9.33 -17.96 6.52
CA ASN A 208 7.92 -17.74 6.79
C ASN A 208 7.36 -18.82 7.74
N PRO A 209 7.44 -18.63 9.07
CA PRO A 209 6.99 -19.63 10.03
C PRO A 209 5.47 -19.83 10.01
N TRP A 210 4.71 -18.87 9.46
CA TRP A 210 3.25 -18.91 9.44
C TRP A 210 2.67 -20.10 8.67
N THR A 211 3.42 -20.69 7.74
CA THR A 211 3.00 -21.91 7.02
C THR A 211 2.89 -23.13 7.92
N ILE A 212 3.51 -23.13 9.11
CA ILE A 212 3.39 -24.21 10.10
C ILE A 212 1.94 -24.37 10.60
N ILE A 213 1.10 -23.32 10.50
CA ILE A 213 -0.33 -23.40 10.80
C ILE A 213 -1.04 -24.43 9.90
N GLY A 214 -0.56 -24.63 8.68
CA GLY A 214 -1.11 -25.57 7.70
C GLY A 214 -1.64 -24.90 6.44
N TYR A 215 -2.22 -25.72 5.57
CA TYR A 215 -2.71 -25.34 4.24
C TYR A 215 -4.17 -25.77 4.07
N ASP A 216 -4.91 -25.05 3.24
CA ASP A 216 -6.24 -25.47 2.82
C ASP A 216 -6.14 -26.61 1.78
N GLU A 217 -6.19 -27.85 2.27
CA GLU A 217 -6.13 -29.06 1.43
C GLU A 217 -7.35 -29.25 0.52
N THR A 218 -8.39 -28.43 0.67
CA THR A 218 -9.57 -28.46 -0.21
C THR A 218 -9.45 -27.55 -1.43
N SER A 219 -8.40 -26.73 -1.48
CA SER A 219 -8.13 -25.78 -2.57
C SER A 219 -7.05 -26.31 -3.50
N ASP A 220 -7.26 -26.19 -4.82
CA ASP A 220 -6.27 -26.60 -5.84
C ASP A 220 -4.91 -25.90 -5.70
N ILE A 221 -4.92 -24.68 -5.14
CA ILE A 221 -3.69 -23.92 -4.89
C ILE A 221 -3.12 -24.12 -3.49
N ARG A 222 -3.76 -24.95 -2.65
CA ARG A 222 -3.34 -25.26 -1.27
C ARG A 222 -2.88 -24.03 -0.51
N THR A 223 -3.73 -23.00 -0.40
CA THR A 223 -3.35 -21.72 0.21
C THR A 223 -2.98 -21.90 1.70
N PRO A 224 -1.88 -21.30 2.19
CA PRO A 224 -1.56 -21.28 3.61
C PRO A 224 -2.69 -20.67 4.44
N LEU A 225 -3.13 -21.36 5.50
CA LEU A 225 -4.28 -20.96 6.31
C LEU A 225 -4.11 -19.58 6.96
N TYR A 226 -2.88 -19.21 7.31
CA TYR A 226 -2.58 -17.91 7.90
C TYR A 226 -3.01 -16.73 7.02
N ILE A 227 -2.99 -16.90 5.68
CA ILE A 227 -3.36 -15.83 4.75
C ILE A 227 -4.87 -15.57 4.86
N ASP A 228 -5.70 -16.62 4.80
CA ASP A 228 -7.14 -16.47 4.98
C ASP A 228 -7.49 -15.88 6.35
N MET A 229 -6.81 -16.33 7.41
CA MET A 229 -7.00 -15.82 8.76
C MET A 229 -6.67 -14.33 8.88
N ALA A 230 -5.54 -13.88 8.31
CA ALA A 230 -5.14 -12.47 8.36
C ALA A 230 -6.17 -11.58 7.66
N PHE A 231 -6.66 -11.99 6.49
CA PHE A 231 -7.74 -11.28 5.77
C PHE A 231 -9.06 -11.34 6.54
N ALA A 232 -9.42 -12.46 7.16
CA ALA A 232 -10.63 -12.58 7.98
C ALA A 232 -10.64 -11.54 9.12
N LEU A 233 -9.53 -11.46 9.86
CA LEU A 233 -9.37 -10.56 11.00
C LEU A 233 -9.32 -9.11 10.55
N SER A 234 -8.58 -8.80 9.49
CA SER A 234 -8.53 -7.45 8.95
C SER A 234 -9.90 -7.02 8.40
N ASN A 235 -10.62 -7.88 7.68
CA ASN A 235 -11.99 -7.60 7.19
C ASN A 235 -12.94 -7.26 8.35
N LYS A 236 -12.80 -7.97 9.48
CA LYS A 236 -13.64 -7.80 10.66
C LYS A 236 -13.30 -6.52 11.44
N TYR A 237 -12.02 -6.28 11.71
CA TYR A 237 -11.58 -5.26 12.67
C TYR A 237 -11.03 -3.97 12.04
N ALA A 238 -10.73 -3.97 10.73
CA ALA A 238 -10.32 -2.79 9.97
C ALA A 238 -11.16 -2.60 8.69
N PRO A 239 -12.51 -2.55 8.77
CA PRO A 239 -13.37 -2.46 7.61
C PRO A 239 -13.20 -1.15 6.83
N GLY A 240 -12.69 -0.07 7.45
CA GLY A 240 -12.41 1.21 6.77
C GLY A 240 -11.13 1.24 5.93
N VAL A 241 -10.21 0.28 6.14
CA VAL A 241 -8.88 0.26 5.52
C VAL A 241 -8.84 -0.67 4.31
N LYS A 242 -8.24 -0.23 3.21
CA LYS A 242 -8.08 -1.03 2.00
C LYS A 242 -7.06 -2.15 2.22
N GLN A 243 -7.44 -3.38 1.87
CA GLN A 243 -6.66 -4.57 2.17
C GLN A 243 -5.88 -5.04 0.96
N ILE A 244 -4.56 -4.95 1.08
CA ILE A 244 -3.61 -5.17 0.00
C ILE A 244 -2.81 -6.46 0.27
N ILE A 245 -2.56 -7.22 -0.79
CA ILE A 245 -1.53 -8.28 -0.78
C ILE A 245 -0.26 -7.66 -1.35
N ASN A 246 0.84 -7.60 -0.59
CA ASN A 246 2.11 -7.05 -1.05
C ASN A 246 3.11 -8.16 -1.39
N GLN A 247 3.84 -8.02 -2.50
CA GLN A 247 4.71 -9.09 -3.00
C GLN A 247 5.99 -8.54 -3.63
N HIS A 248 7.11 -9.17 -3.25
CA HIS A 248 8.42 -8.96 -3.85
C HIS A 248 8.66 -9.90 -5.05
N GLY A 249 9.67 -9.59 -5.85
CA GLY A 249 10.04 -10.25 -7.11
C GLY A 249 10.35 -9.22 -8.19
N ASN A 250 10.90 -9.69 -9.32
CA ASN A 250 11.19 -8.88 -10.51
C ASN A 250 10.05 -8.91 -11.53
N PHE A 251 8.83 -9.16 -11.05
CA PHE A 251 7.64 -9.32 -11.87
C PHE A 251 7.56 -10.62 -12.69
N GLU A 252 8.03 -11.73 -12.12
CA GLU A 252 8.06 -13.06 -12.75
C GLU A 252 6.65 -13.63 -12.98
N GLU A 253 6.36 -14.09 -14.20
CA GLU A 253 4.99 -14.49 -14.60
C GLU A 253 4.38 -15.53 -13.65
N VAL A 254 5.14 -16.57 -13.31
CA VAL A 254 4.68 -17.65 -12.41
C VAL A 254 4.25 -17.14 -11.03
N VAL A 255 4.91 -16.10 -10.50
CA VAL A 255 4.58 -15.50 -9.20
C VAL A 255 3.26 -14.75 -9.29
N TRP A 256 3.07 -13.97 -10.35
CA TRP A 256 1.88 -13.14 -10.52
C TRP A 256 0.66 -13.93 -10.97
N GLU A 257 0.83 -15.04 -11.70
CA GLU A 257 -0.27 -15.98 -11.95
C GLU A 257 -0.74 -16.66 -10.66
N GLN A 258 0.19 -17.02 -9.76
CA GLN A 258 -0.18 -17.52 -8.44
C GLN A 258 -0.89 -16.44 -7.60
N MET A 259 -0.46 -15.18 -7.70
CA MET A 259 -1.14 -14.05 -7.05
C MET A 259 -2.58 -13.88 -7.53
N LYS A 260 -2.84 -13.97 -8.85
CA LYS A 260 -4.20 -13.93 -9.41
C LYS A 260 -5.08 -15.03 -8.84
N LYS A 261 -4.53 -16.25 -8.68
CA LYS A 261 -5.26 -17.38 -8.07
C LYS A 261 -5.54 -17.14 -6.58
N LEU A 262 -4.58 -16.59 -5.83
CA LEU A 262 -4.77 -16.24 -4.42
C LEU A 262 -5.92 -15.25 -4.23
N VAL A 263 -5.99 -14.22 -5.07
CA VAL A 263 -7.08 -13.23 -5.00
C VAL A 263 -8.44 -13.89 -5.25
N LYS A 264 -8.53 -14.76 -6.27
CA LYS A 264 -9.77 -15.50 -6.55
C LYS A 264 -10.16 -16.42 -5.38
N TYR A 265 -9.19 -17.11 -4.78
CA TYR A 265 -9.40 -17.97 -3.62
C TYR A 265 -9.97 -17.18 -2.43
N LEU A 266 -9.30 -16.09 -2.04
CA LEU A 266 -9.72 -15.26 -0.89
C LEU A 266 -11.12 -14.67 -1.11
N ARG A 267 -11.38 -14.09 -2.30
CA ARG A 267 -12.70 -13.54 -2.62
C ARG A 267 -13.78 -14.62 -2.71
N GLY A 268 -13.46 -15.82 -3.21
CA GLY A 268 -14.37 -16.96 -3.21
C GLY A 268 -14.76 -17.42 -1.80
N LYS A 269 -13.89 -17.21 -0.80
CA LYS A 269 -14.16 -17.43 0.63
C LYS A 269 -14.88 -16.25 1.30
N GLY A 270 -15.27 -15.22 0.53
CA GLY A 270 -15.93 -14.02 1.04
C GLY A 270 -14.97 -12.99 1.66
N ARG A 271 -13.66 -13.11 1.45
CA ARG A 271 -12.70 -12.11 1.93
C ARG A 271 -12.65 -10.89 1.00
N ARG A 272 -12.65 -9.69 1.58
CA ARG A 272 -12.36 -8.46 0.85
C ARG A 272 -10.86 -8.36 0.60
N VAL A 273 -10.50 -8.37 -0.68
CA VAL A 273 -9.18 -7.97 -1.19
C VAL A 273 -9.40 -6.75 -2.06
N ASP A 274 -8.80 -5.62 -1.70
CA ASP A 274 -9.03 -4.35 -2.37
C ASP A 274 -7.96 -4.02 -3.41
N GLY A 275 -6.76 -4.61 -3.31
CA GLY A 275 -5.69 -4.33 -4.26
C GLY A 275 -4.47 -5.23 -4.10
N ILE A 276 -3.50 -5.02 -4.97
CA ILE A 276 -2.25 -5.77 -5.04
C ILE A 276 -1.08 -4.79 -5.06
N GLY A 277 -0.04 -5.12 -4.30
CA GLY A 277 1.21 -4.39 -4.21
C GLY A 277 2.37 -5.15 -4.83
N TRP A 278 3.13 -4.48 -5.70
CA TRP A 278 4.46 -4.91 -6.14
C TRP A 278 5.52 -4.02 -5.49
N GLN A 279 6.46 -4.64 -4.77
CA GLN A 279 7.53 -3.89 -4.10
C GLN A 279 8.39 -3.09 -5.08
N ALA A 280 8.75 -3.67 -6.23
CA ALA A 280 9.60 -3.02 -7.23
C ALA A 280 10.99 -2.58 -6.71
N HIS A 281 11.62 -3.38 -5.86
CA HIS A 281 13.08 -3.32 -5.64
C HIS A 281 13.79 -3.87 -6.89
N ILE A 282 14.11 -3.00 -7.84
CA ILE A 282 14.62 -3.38 -9.17
C ILE A 282 15.98 -2.73 -9.46
N ASP A 283 16.68 -3.27 -10.45
CA ASP A 283 17.95 -2.71 -10.93
C ASP A 283 17.71 -1.78 -12.12
N THR A 284 18.62 -0.83 -12.32
CA THR A 284 18.63 0.02 -13.51
C THR A 284 18.64 -0.84 -14.78
N GLY A 285 17.76 -0.53 -15.73
CA GLY A 285 17.57 -1.32 -16.94
C GLY A 285 16.55 -2.47 -16.82
N TRP A 286 15.80 -2.58 -15.72
CA TRP A 286 14.73 -3.57 -15.58
C TRP A 286 13.74 -3.54 -16.77
N GLU A 287 13.43 -2.36 -17.29
CA GLU A 287 12.53 -2.17 -18.43
C GLU A 287 13.06 -2.74 -19.76
N LYS A 288 14.38 -2.98 -19.85
CA LYS A 288 15.04 -3.52 -21.05
C LYS A 288 14.93 -5.04 -21.15
N THR A 289 14.61 -5.70 -20.04
CA THR A 289 14.36 -7.15 -20.07
C THR A 289 13.04 -7.40 -20.80
N GLU A 290 13.10 -8.25 -21.82
CA GLU A 290 11.96 -8.51 -22.71
C GLU A 290 10.70 -8.92 -21.93
N GLY A 291 9.58 -8.31 -22.28
CA GLY A 291 8.27 -8.61 -21.69
C GLY A 291 8.03 -8.02 -20.29
N ASN A 292 9.02 -7.44 -19.60
CA ASN A 292 8.80 -6.86 -18.26
C ASN A 292 7.71 -5.78 -18.26
N VAL A 293 7.89 -4.77 -19.12
CA VAL A 293 6.93 -3.65 -19.24
C VAL A 293 5.55 -4.13 -19.65
N LYS A 294 5.48 -5.05 -20.62
CA LYS A 294 4.19 -5.60 -21.10
C LYS A 294 3.49 -6.39 -20.00
N ARG A 295 4.21 -7.23 -19.25
CA ARG A 295 3.62 -8.02 -18.15
C ARG A 295 3.07 -7.12 -17.05
N LEU A 296 3.78 -6.04 -16.71
CA LEU A 296 3.29 -5.04 -15.77
C LEU A 296 1.99 -4.39 -16.29
N ASP A 297 1.98 -3.92 -17.53
CA ASP A 297 0.81 -3.29 -18.17
C ASP A 297 -0.42 -4.21 -18.21
N ASP A 298 -0.24 -5.45 -18.67
CA ASP A 298 -1.29 -6.47 -18.73
C ASP A 298 -1.81 -6.81 -17.32
N PHE A 299 -0.92 -6.85 -16.31
CA PHE A 299 -1.30 -7.17 -14.94
C PHE A 299 -2.12 -6.06 -14.28
N ILE A 300 -1.78 -4.79 -14.53
CA ILE A 300 -2.57 -3.65 -14.03
C ILE A 300 -3.96 -3.65 -14.68
N THR A 301 -4.01 -3.89 -15.99
CA THR A 301 -5.28 -4.08 -16.72
C THR A 301 -6.12 -5.18 -16.07
N TRP A 302 -5.51 -6.33 -15.77
CA TRP A 302 -6.17 -7.43 -15.07
C TRP A 302 -6.65 -7.01 -13.67
N CYS A 303 -5.87 -6.24 -12.90
CA CYS A 303 -6.29 -5.75 -11.59
C CYS A 303 -7.57 -4.91 -11.70
N HIS A 304 -7.60 -3.93 -12.59
CA HIS A 304 -8.75 -3.04 -12.76
C HIS A 304 -9.97 -3.78 -13.28
N ALA A 305 -9.80 -4.71 -14.23
CA ALA A 305 -10.88 -5.59 -14.70
C ALA A 305 -11.47 -6.47 -13.59
N ASN A 306 -10.72 -6.70 -12.50
CA ASN A 306 -11.16 -7.43 -11.32
C ASN A 306 -11.48 -6.50 -10.14
N ASN A 307 -11.73 -5.20 -10.34
CA ASN A 307 -12.03 -4.26 -9.26
C ASN A 307 -10.97 -4.28 -8.13
N LEU A 308 -9.70 -4.25 -8.50
CA LEU A 308 -8.55 -4.16 -7.59
C LEU A 308 -7.79 -2.87 -7.86
N GLU A 309 -7.31 -2.21 -6.82
CA GLU A 309 -6.28 -1.19 -6.95
C GLU A 309 -4.93 -1.87 -7.26
N PHE A 310 -4.05 -1.21 -8.00
CA PHE A 310 -2.66 -1.66 -8.19
C PHE A 310 -1.67 -0.66 -7.61
N HIS A 311 -0.68 -1.15 -6.88
CA HIS A 311 0.29 -0.31 -6.20
C HIS A 311 1.70 -0.81 -6.50
N ILE A 312 2.60 0.09 -6.91
CA ILE A 312 4.01 -0.07 -6.59
C ILE A 312 4.21 0.41 -5.16
N THR A 313 4.86 -0.38 -4.32
CA THR A 313 4.81 -0.22 -2.87
C THR A 313 6.14 0.13 -2.23
N GLU A 314 7.28 -0.21 -2.85
CA GLU A 314 8.60 -0.07 -2.25
C GLU A 314 9.69 0.25 -3.29
N MET A 315 9.40 1.13 -4.26
CA MET A 315 10.28 1.28 -5.41
C MET A 315 11.64 1.86 -5.06
N ASN A 316 12.68 1.09 -5.38
CA ASN A 316 14.05 1.57 -5.59
C ASN A 316 14.52 1.12 -6.98
N VAL A 317 15.38 1.91 -7.60
CA VAL A 317 16.06 1.53 -8.84
C VAL A 317 17.56 1.57 -8.56
N TRP A 318 18.18 0.41 -8.36
CA TRP A 318 19.56 0.35 -7.92
C TRP A 318 20.56 0.65 -9.06
N ILE A 319 21.51 1.54 -8.75
CA ILE A 319 22.82 1.64 -9.37
C ILE A 319 23.78 0.92 -8.42
N LYS A 320 24.16 -0.30 -8.79
CA LYS A 320 25.08 -1.15 -8.01
C LYS A 320 26.54 -0.97 -8.42
N ASP A 321 26.75 -0.54 -9.66
CA ASP A 321 28.06 -0.26 -10.24
C ASP A 321 28.00 1.10 -10.94
N GLN A 322 28.72 2.07 -10.39
CA GLN A 322 28.74 3.45 -10.87
C GLN A 322 29.66 3.65 -12.07
N GLU A 323 30.50 2.66 -12.41
CA GLU A 323 31.36 2.73 -13.61
C GLU A 323 30.56 2.43 -14.88
N THR A 324 29.57 1.54 -14.78
CA THR A 324 28.81 1.03 -15.93
C THR A 324 27.38 1.54 -16.01
N THR A 325 26.83 2.05 -14.90
CA THR A 325 25.43 2.50 -14.81
C THR A 325 25.35 3.97 -14.41
N SER A 326 24.69 4.78 -15.23
CA SER A 326 24.54 6.22 -14.99
C SER A 326 23.23 6.59 -14.30
N GLU A 327 23.21 7.72 -13.62
CA GLU A 327 21.98 8.30 -13.04
C GLU A 327 20.92 8.62 -14.11
N ALA A 328 21.33 8.91 -15.35
CA ALA A 328 20.39 9.12 -16.46
C ALA A 328 19.68 7.82 -16.86
N GLN A 329 20.39 6.68 -16.86
CA GLN A 329 19.76 5.37 -17.09
C GLN A 329 18.80 5.02 -15.96
N GLN A 330 19.18 5.27 -14.71
CA GLN A 330 18.31 5.09 -13.54
C GLN A 330 17.03 5.93 -13.67
N ALA A 331 17.16 7.18 -14.12
CA ALA A 331 16.04 8.09 -14.36
C ALA A 331 15.05 7.54 -15.40
N GLU A 332 15.54 6.95 -16.50
CA GLU A 332 14.67 6.32 -17.51
C GLU A 332 13.97 5.05 -17.00
N THR A 333 14.63 4.25 -16.17
CA THR A 333 13.97 3.10 -15.52
C THR A 333 12.83 3.57 -14.63
N PHE A 334 13.06 4.57 -13.76
CA PHE A 334 12.00 5.16 -12.94
C PHE A 334 10.84 5.66 -13.79
N ALA A 335 11.13 6.47 -14.81
CA ALA A 335 10.11 7.06 -15.66
C ALA A 335 9.31 6.02 -16.44
N THR A 336 9.96 4.99 -16.99
CA THR A 336 9.28 3.96 -17.78
C THR A 336 8.32 3.12 -16.93
N VAL A 337 8.74 2.76 -15.72
CA VAL A 337 7.90 2.00 -14.78
C VAL A 337 6.72 2.85 -14.31
N ILE A 338 6.96 4.11 -13.93
CA ILE A 338 5.90 5.03 -13.49
C ILE A 338 4.94 5.36 -14.64
N GLU A 339 5.45 5.60 -15.85
CA GLU A 339 4.62 5.85 -17.03
C GLU A 339 3.71 4.64 -17.32
N THR A 340 4.24 3.42 -17.17
CA THR A 340 3.44 2.20 -17.33
C THR A 340 2.30 2.14 -16.33
N VAL A 341 2.53 2.46 -15.05
CA VAL A 341 1.47 2.53 -14.03
C VAL A 341 0.48 3.65 -14.32
N LEU A 342 0.97 4.82 -14.71
CA LEU A 342 0.18 6.01 -14.93
C LEU A 342 -0.80 5.84 -16.10
N LYS A 343 -0.48 5.06 -17.12
CA LYS A 343 -1.44 4.76 -18.22
C LYS A 343 -2.81 4.26 -17.75
N HIS A 344 -2.86 3.67 -16.56
CA HIS A 344 -4.05 3.04 -15.99
C HIS A 344 -4.83 3.92 -15.00
N TYR A 345 -4.36 5.13 -14.65
CA TYR A 345 -5.00 5.94 -13.58
C TYR A 345 -6.45 6.34 -13.88
N LYS A 346 -6.84 6.39 -15.16
CA LYS A 346 -8.22 6.71 -15.55
C LYS A 346 -9.16 5.51 -15.43
N GLN A 347 -8.64 4.29 -15.52
CA GLN A 347 -9.38 3.02 -15.50
C GLN A 347 -9.61 2.53 -14.07
N GLY A 348 -8.66 2.79 -13.17
CA GLY A 348 -8.73 2.39 -11.78
C GLY A 348 -7.65 3.06 -10.96
N LYS A 349 -7.75 2.94 -9.63
CA LYS A 349 -6.78 3.56 -8.73
C LYS A 349 -5.43 2.87 -8.86
N VAL A 350 -4.40 3.68 -9.00
CA VAL A 350 -3.01 3.24 -8.98
C VAL A 350 -2.18 4.05 -8.00
N GLY A 351 -1.15 3.43 -7.44
CA GLY A 351 -0.21 4.08 -6.53
C GLY A 351 1.23 3.74 -6.88
N VAL A 352 2.15 4.67 -6.63
CA VAL A 352 3.58 4.41 -6.61
C VAL A 352 4.13 4.93 -5.28
N ASN A 353 4.78 4.06 -4.52
CA ASN A 353 5.48 4.41 -3.29
C ASN A 353 6.95 4.06 -3.45
N PHE A 354 7.83 5.03 -3.24
CA PHE A 354 9.27 4.82 -3.23
C PHE A 354 9.73 4.29 -1.87
N TRP A 355 10.85 3.57 -1.83
CA TRP A 355 11.40 3.05 -0.57
C TRP A 355 12.71 3.75 -0.22
N ASN A 356 12.76 4.39 0.95
CA ASN A 356 13.82 5.30 1.38
C ASN A 356 13.89 6.61 0.59
N VAL A 357 14.17 7.72 1.29
CA VAL A 357 14.22 9.06 0.69
C VAL A 357 15.60 9.34 0.09
N ARG A 358 16.65 9.04 0.84
CA ARG A 358 18.06 9.24 0.48
C ARG A 358 18.82 7.94 0.57
N ASP A 359 19.94 7.84 -0.15
CA ASP A 359 20.72 6.60 -0.21
C ASP A 359 21.24 6.15 1.17
N GLU A 360 21.61 7.09 2.06
CA GLU A 360 22.00 6.79 3.44
C GLU A 360 20.86 6.28 4.33
N ASP A 361 19.59 6.46 3.92
CA ASP A 361 18.45 5.92 4.66
C ASP A 361 18.28 4.41 4.35
N THR A 362 18.97 3.88 3.33
CA THR A 362 18.97 2.47 2.96
C THR A 362 19.93 1.66 3.83
N ALA A 363 19.72 0.34 3.90
CA ALA A 363 20.64 -0.56 4.61
C ALA A 363 21.94 -0.88 3.83
N ASN A 364 22.06 -0.43 2.58
CA ASN A 364 23.20 -0.76 1.72
C ASN A 364 23.92 0.51 1.24
N SER A 365 24.95 0.90 1.97
CA SER A 365 25.73 2.11 1.69
C SER A 365 26.54 2.07 0.39
N ALA A 366 26.65 0.91 -0.27
CA ALA A 366 27.40 0.76 -1.51
C ALA A 366 26.56 1.03 -2.76
N TRP A 367 25.23 1.06 -2.65
CA TRP A 367 24.31 1.18 -3.78
C TRP A 367 23.54 2.48 -3.72
N ASN A 368 23.28 3.08 -4.89
CA ASN A 368 22.40 4.25 -4.99
C ASN A 368 21.05 3.81 -5.55
N GLY A 369 19.98 4.02 -4.82
CA GLY A 369 18.65 3.51 -5.18
C GLY A 369 17.52 4.53 -5.04
N CYS A 370 17.80 5.68 -4.42
CA CYS A 370 16.81 6.68 -4.08
C CYS A 370 16.76 7.81 -5.12
N ILE A 371 15.80 8.73 -4.96
CA ILE A 371 15.63 9.90 -5.84
C ILE A 371 16.46 11.09 -5.35
N TRP A 372 16.80 11.14 -4.06
CA TRP A 372 17.66 12.16 -3.48
C TRP A 372 19.01 11.60 -3.05
N ARG A 373 20.06 12.41 -3.17
CA ARG A 373 21.37 12.14 -2.59
C ARG A 373 21.34 12.42 -1.08
N ASN A 374 22.40 12.03 -0.39
CA ASN A 374 22.52 12.17 1.07
C ASN A 374 22.41 13.63 1.54
N ASP A 375 22.94 14.57 0.73
CA ASP A 375 22.85 16.01 0.97
C ASP A 375 21.46 16.62 0.68
N GLY A 376 20.50 15.81 0.23
CA GLY A 376 19.15 16.26 -0.15
C GLY A 376 19.03 16.84 -1.55
N THR A 377 20.09 16.83 -2.36
CA THR A 377 20.01 17.24 -3.76
C THR A 377 19.28 16.19 -4.61
N PRO A 378 18.38 16.60 -5.52
CA PRO A 378 17.67 15.66 -6.37
C PRO A 378 18.60 15.03 -7.42
N ARG A 379 18.41 13.73 -7.69
CA ARG A 379 19.00 13.02 -8.84
C ARG A 379 18.21 13.35 -10.13
N PRO A 380 18.77 13.09 -11.33
CA PRO A 380 18.06 13.26 -12.61
C PRO A 380 16.67 12.61 -12.65
N ALA A 381 16.48 11.51 -11.91
CA ALA A 381 15.19 10.84 -11.75
C ALA A 381 14.07 11.78 -11.27
N TYR A 382 14.35 12.74 -10.38
CA TYR A 382 13.35 13.68 -9.86
C TYR A 382 12.65 14.44 -10.99
N ASN A 383 13.43 15.16 -11.82
CA ASN A 383 12.89 15.92 -12.94
C ASN A 383 12.27 14.99 -14.00
N ARG A 384 12.92 13.87 -14.27
CA ARG A 384 12.45 12.92 -15.30
C ARG A 384 11.09 12.30 -14.95
N ILE A 385 10.80 12.09 -13.68
CA ILE A 385 9.47 11.66 -13.19
C ILE A 385 8.45 12.80 -13.33
N LYS A 386 8.82 14.04 -12.97
CA LYS A 386 7.93 15.22 -13.15
C LYS A 386 7.49 15.38 -14.60
N GLU A 387 8.42 15.22 -15.55
CA GLU A 387 8.11 15.25 -16.98
C GLU A 387 7.09 14.18 -17.39
N VAL A 388 7.18 12.95 -16.85
CA VAL A 388 6.17 11.90 -17.08
C VAL A 388 4.81 12.35 -16.55
N LEU A 389 4.77 12.81 -15.30
CA LEU A 389 3.53 13.27 -14.67
C LEU A 389 2.90 14.42 -15.46
N ILE A 390 3.67 15.42 -15.86
CA ILE A 390 3.17 16.61 -16.58
C ILE A 390 2.65 16.23 -17.96
N ARG A 391 3.39 15.43 -18.70
CA ARG A 391 2.99 14.96 -20.04
C ARG A 391 1.65 14.21 -20.03
N TYR A 392 1.28 13.52 -18.95
CA TYR A 392 -0.02 12.86 -18.82
C TYR A 392 -1.16 13.78 -18.37
N ILE A 393 -0.85 14.98 -17.87
CA ILE A 393 -1.83 16.05 -17.66
C ILE A 393 -2.25 16.65 -19.00
N GLU A 394 -1.28 16.86 -19.90
CA GLU A 394 -1.45 17.56 -21.17
C GLU A 394 -2.13 16.73 -22.26
N LYS A 395 -2.09 15.39 -22.17
CA LYS A 395 -2.79 14.45 -23.08
C LYS A 395 -4.32 14.43 -22.89
N LYS A 396 -4.93 15.58 -22.58
CA LYS A 396 -6.37 15.76 -22.36
C LYS A 396 -7.16 15.83 -23.66
#